data_AF-A0A940UPK1-F1
#
_entry.id   AF-A0A940UPK1-F1
#
_cell.length_a   1.000
_cell.length_b   1.000
_cell.length_c   1.000
_cell.angle_alpha   90.00
_cell.angle_beta   90.00
_cell.angle_gamma   90.00
#
_symmetry.space_group_name_H-M   'P 1'
#
loop_
_entity.id
_entity.type
_entity.pdbx_description
1 polymer ?
#
loop_
_entity_poly.entity_id
_entity_poly.type
_entity_poly.pdbx_seq_one_letter_code
_entity_poly.pdbx_strand_id
1 'polypeptide(L)'
;MLKEVPFTAEEREFATEHHNLIYAFLNENHLPEDEYYDVIVFGYLKAVRDYLARPDLQEYSFGTIARRKMKCCALDQYRAQHCQKRNAEVISIHVSLYDGGLPLEDTLAVPDSLLEQFEMDLLLHDLAKRVSRQQLDAVRMKSSGYGVRDIAHRQRTTVKRVRELLEEAHSALLELCYE
;
A
#
# COMPACT_ATOMS: atom_id res chain seq x y z
N MET A 1 -0.43 -9.08 -12.39
CA MET A 1 -1.69 -9.84 -12.34
C MET A 1 -1.34 -11.32 -12.39
N LEU A 2 -1.55 -12.05 -11.29
CA LEU A 2 -1.44 -13.51 -11.29
C LEU A 2 -2.59 -14.04 -12.17
N LYS A 3 -2.29 -14.84 -13.19
CA LYS A 3 -3.32 -15.50 -14.00
C LYS A 3 -4.18 -16.35 -13.05
N GLU A 4 -5.48 -16.06 -12.98
CA GLU A 4 -6.43 -16.89 -12.26
C GLU A 4 -6.57 -18.22 -12.98
N VAL A 5 -5.75 -19.19 -12.57
CA VAL A 5 -5.89 -20.57 -13.03
C VAL A 5 -7.24 -21.08 -12.52
N PRO A 6 -8.14 -21.54 -13.40
CA PRO A 6 -9.43 -22.08 -13.00
C PRO A 6 -9.24 -23.32 -12.13
N PHE A 7 -10.18 -23.58 -11.23
CA PHE A 7 -10.13 -24.75 -10.36
C PHE A 7 -10.15 -26.05 -11.17
N THR A 8 -9.38 -27.04 -10.73
CA THR A 8 -9.48 -28.41 -11.27
C THR A 8 -10.81 -29.04 -10.85
N ALA A 9 -11.19 -30.16 -11.50
CA ALA A 9 -12.41 -30.87 -11.14
C ALA A 9 -12.40 -31.32 -9.66
N GLU A 10 -11.25 -31.82 -9.19
CA GLU A 10 -11.03 -32.26 -7.82
C GLU A 10 -11.18 -31.10 -6.81
N GLU A 11 -10.58 -29.95 -7.10
CA GLU A 11 -10.70 -28.77 -6.24
C GLU A 11 -12.17 -28.28 -6.14
N ARG A 12 -12.94 -28.40 -7.23
CA ARG A 12 -14.37 -28.01 -7.25
C ARG A 12 -15.24 -28.94 -6.42
N GLU A 13 -15.02 -30.25 -6.55
CA GLU A 13 -15.76 -31.25 -5.79
C GLU A 13 -15.50 -31.07 -4.29
N PHE A 14 -14.22 -31.00 -3.90
CA PHE A 14 -13.82 -30.75 -2.51
C PHE A 14 -14.38 -29.44 -1.95
N ALA A 15 -14.38 -28.37 -2.76
CA ALA A 15 -14.96 -27.09 -2.37
C ALA A 15 -16.49 -27.16 -2.17
N THR A 16 -17.17 -28.04 -2.90
CA THR A 16 -18.63 -28.21 -2.79
C THR A 16 -18.98 -29.02 -1.55
N GLU A 17 -18.24 -30.10 -1.28
CA GLU A 17 -18.45 -30.96 -0.11
C GLU A 17 -18.25 -30.21 1.21
N HIS A 18 -17.24 -29.34 1.28
CA HIS A 18 -16.90 -28.61 2.49
C HIS A 18 -17.46 -27.17 2.52
N HIS A 19 -18.38 -26.84 1.61
CA HIS A 19 -18.90 -25.48 1.45
C HIS A 19 -19.58 -24.94 2.73
N ASN A 20 -20.26 -25.83 3.47
CA ASN A 20 -20.96 -25.50 4.72
C ASN A 20 -20.04 -24.93 5.82
N LEU A 21 -18.72 -25.08 5.70
CA LEU A 21 -17.76 -24.47 6.61
C LEU A 21 -17.80 -22.94 6.57
N ILE A 22 -18.18 -22.33 5.44
CA ILE A 22 -18.31 -20.88 5.33
C ILE A 22 -19.44 -20.39 6.25
N TYR A 23 -20.63 -21.01 6.14
CA TYR A 23 -21.78 -20.66 6.98
C TYR A 23 -21.52 -20.93 8.47
N ALA A 24 -20.88 -22.05 8.80
CA ALA A 24 -20.47 -22.34 10.17
C ALA A 24 -19.52 -21.26 10.71
N PHE A 25 -18.54 -20.84 9.90
CA PHE A 25 -17.61 -19.77 10.27
C PHE A 25 -18.31 -18.42 10.46
N LEU A 26 -19.20 -18.03 9.54
CA LEU A 26 -19.96 -16.77 9.63
C LEU A 26 -20.81 -16.73 10.90
N ASN A 27 -21.54 -17.81 11.18
CA ASN A 27 -22.40 -17.92 12.35
C ASN A 27 -21.60 -17.87 13.67
N GLU A 28 -20.46 -18.58 13.75
CA GLU A 28 -19.59 -18.57 14.93
C GLU A 28 -18.93 -17.22 15.20
N ASN A 29 -18.69 -16.40 14.17
CA ASN A 29 -18.07 -15.08 14.30
C ASN A 29 -19.11 -13.93 14.31
N HIS A 30 -20.41 -14.26 14.31
CA HIS A 30 -21.51 -13.28 14.24
C HIS A 30 -21.38 -12.31 13.06
N LEU A 31 -20.94 -12.81 11.91
CA LEU A 31 -20.78 -12.02 10.69
C LEU A 31 -22.03 -12.16 9.82
N PRO A 32 -22.67 -11.05 9.40
CA PRO A 32 -23.82 -11.09 8.49
C PRO A 32 -23.41 -11.67 7.13
N GLU A 33 -24.19 -12.64 6.64
CA GLU A 33 -23.90 -13.39 5.40
C GLU A 33 -23.90 -12.47 4.17
N ASP A 34 -24.85 -11.55 4.11
CA ASP A 34 -25.03 -10.58 3.03
C ASP A 34 -23.84 -9.63 2.85
N GLU A 35 -23.09 -9.36 3.92
CA GLU A 35 -21.92 -8.47 3.88
C GLU A 35 -20.58 -9.23 3.78
N TYR A 36 -20.48 -10.42 4.37
CA TYR A 36 -19.19 -11.11 4.52
C TYR A 36 -19.03 -12.36 3.67
N TYR A 37 -20.08 -12.92 3.06
CA TYR A 37 -19.94 -14.16 2.30
C TYR A 37 -18.95 -14.02 1.13
N ASP A 38 -19.06 -12.95 0.34
CA ASP A 38 -18.18 -12.65 -0.78
C ASP A 38 -16.72 -12.43 -0.36
N VAL A 39 -16.49 -11.82 0.79
CA VAL A 39 -15.14 -11.65 1.36
C VAL A 39 -14.56 -12.99 1.81
N ILE A 40 -15.36 -13.80 2.51
CA ILE A 40 -14.91 -15.02 3.17
C ILE A 40 -14.73 -16.18 2.18
N VAL A 41 -15.57 -16.26 1.14
CA VAL A 41 -15.49 -17.32 0.13
C VAL A 41 -14.13 -17.33 -0.58
N PHE A 42 -13.49 -16.19 -0.81
CA PHE A 42 -12.15 -16.15 -1.39
C PHE A 42 -11.08 -16.72 -0.45
N GLY A 43 -11.22 -16.49 0.86
CA GLY A 43 -10.37 -17.10 1.88
C GLY A 43 -10.53 -18.62 1.90
N TYR A 44 -11.78 -19.10 1.82
CA TYR A 44 -12.12 -20.51 1.73
C TYR A 44 -11.55 -21.17 0.46
N LEU A 45 -11.80 -20.59 -0.72
CA LEU A 45 -11.33 -21.12 -2.01
C LEU A 45 -9.80 -21.17 -2.07
N LYS A 46 -9.13 -20.14 -1.54
CA LYS A 46 -7.68 -20.16 -1.40
C LYS A 46 -7.20 -21.28 -0.47
N ALA A 47 -7.94 -21.56 0.60
CA ALA A 47 -7.63 -22.67 1.49
C ALA A 47 -7.75 -24.02 0.80
N VAL A 48 -8.78 -24.24 -0.04
CA VAL A 48 -8.97 -25.46 -0.83
C VAL A 48 -7.76 -25.70 -1.73
N ARG A 49 -7.37 -24.68 -2.51
CA ARG A 49 -6.20 -24.77 -3.40
C ARG A 49 -4.91 -25.05 -2.64
N ASP A 50 -4.66 -24.29 -1.57
CA ASP A 50 -3.45 -24.45 -0.76
C ASP A 50 -3.39 -25.85 -0.13
N TYR A 51 -4.52 -26.40 0.35
CA TYR A 51 -4.60 -27.69 1.02
C TYR A 51 -4.37 -28.88 0.07
N LEU A 52 -4.89 -28.80 -1.16
CA LEU A 52 -4.71 -29.83 -2.17
C LEU A 52 -3.32 -29.76 -2.83
N ALA A 53 -2.77 -28.55 -3.00
CA ALA A 53 -1.45 -28.37 -3.60
C ALA A 53 -0.28 -28.68 -2.67
N ARG A 54 -0.46 -28.59 -1.34
CA ARG A 54 0.62 -28.74 -0.35
C ARG A 54 0.36 -29.88 0.63
N PRO A 55 1.11 -31.00 0.54
CA PRO A 55 0.95 -32.12 1.47
C PRO A 55 1.29 -31.74 2.92
N ASP A 56 2.21 -30.80 3.16
CA ASP A 56 2.55 -30.33 4.51
C ASP A 56 1.33 -29.79 5.29
N LEU A 57 0.32 -29.25 4.59
CA LEU A 57 -0.88 -28.70 5.23
C LEU A 57 -1.88 -29.79 5.63
N GLN A 58 -1.74 -30.99 5.09
CA GLN A 58 -2.63 -32.12 5.34
C GLN A 58 -2.36 -32.80 6.70
N GLU A 59 -1.27 -32.42 7.38
CA GLU A 59 -1.05 -32.74 8.80
C GLU A 59 -2.15 -32.15 9.70
N TYR A 60 -2.82 -31.09 9.23
CA TYR A 60 -3.93 -30.44 9.93
C TYR A 60 -5.25 -30.74 9.23
N SER A 61 -6.35 -30.66 9.98
CA SER A 61 -7.68 -30.75 9.40
C SER A 61 -7.95 -29.57 8.46
N PHE A 62 -8.57 -29.83 7.31
CA PHE A 62 -8.94 -28.80 6.34
C PHE A 62 -9.72 -27.65 6.99
N GLY A 63 -10.67 -27.97 7.88
CA GLY A 63 -11.45 -26.97 8.62
C GLY A 63 -10.58 -25.98 9.39
N THR A 64 -9.47 -26.40 9.97
CA THR A 64 -8.53 -25.51 10.67
C THR A 64 -7.84 -24.56 9.70
N ILE A 65 -7.38 -25.07 8.56
CA ILE A 65 -6.72 -24.26 7.52
C ILE A 65 -7.71 -23.26 6.90
N ALA A 66 -8.91 -23.73 6.55
CA ALA A 66 -9.98 -22.92 6.01
C ALA A 66 -10.38 -21.79 6.96
N ARG A 67 -10.65 -22.10 8.23
CA ARG A 67 -10.99 -21.11 9.26
C ARG A 67 -9.91 -20.06 9.44
N ARG A 68 -8.63 -20.47 9.42
CA ARG A 68 -7.51 -19.52 9.49
C ARG A 68 -7.49 -18.56 8.30
N LYS A 69 -7.65 -19.06 7.08
CA LYS A 69 -7.66 -18.25 5.85
C LYS A 69 -8.88 -17.32 5.79
N MET A 70 -10.05 -17.84 6.10
CA MET A 70 -11.30 -17.06 6.23
C MET A 70 -11.16 -15.94 7.27
N LYS A 71 -10.59 -16.22 8.45
CA LYS A 71 -10.31 -15.21 9.48
C LYS A 71 -9.36 -14.11 9.01
N CYS A 72 -8.32 -14.46 8.23
CA CYS A 72 -7.45 -13.44 7.64
C CYS A 72 -8.23 -12.50 6.69
N CYS A 73 -9.09 -13.04 5.83
CA CYS A 73 -9.94 -12.24 4.94
C CYS A 73 -10.89 -11.32 5.71
N ALA A 74 -11.54 -11.84 6.77
CA ALA A 74 -12.38 -11.05 7.65
C ALA A 74 -11.63 -9.85 8.26
N LEU A 75 -10.42 -10.10 8.77
CA LEU A 75 -9.57 -9.07 9.38
C LEU A 75 -9.09 -8.03 8.36
N ASP A 76 -8.75 -8.46 7.14
CA ASP A 76 -8.32 -7.54 6.09
C ASP A 76 -9.48 -6.65 5.64
N GLN A 77 -10.69 -7.19 5.54
CA GLN A 77 -11.90 -6.40 5.27
C GLN A 77 -12.19 -5.42 6.40
N TYR A 78 -12.14 -5.87 7.66
CA TYR A 78 -12.30 -5.00 8.82
C TYR A 78 -11.27 -3.85 8.78
N ARG A 79 -9.99 -4.14 8.54
CA ARG A 79 -8.96 -3.11 8.41
C ARG A 79 -9.25 -2.16 7.26
N ALA A 80 -9.68 -2.67 6.11
CA ALA A 80 -9.99 -1.86 4.94
C ALA A 80 -11.17 -0.92 5.20
N GLN A 81 -12.23 -1.41 5.85
CA GLN A 81 -13.40 -0.62 6.27
C GLN A 81 -13.00 0.43 7.32
N HIS A 82 -12.15 0.07 8.29
CA HIS A 82 -11.71 0.95 9.38
C HIS A 82 -10.49 1.82 9.06
N CYS A 83 -10.02 1.84 7.81
CA CYS A 83 -8.94 2.75 7.41
C CYS A 83 -9.37 4.21 7.55
N GLN A 84 -8.48 5.05 8.11
CA GLN A 84 -8.75 6.48 8.35
C GLN A 84 -9.25 7.21 7.10
N LYS A 85 -8.74 6.88 5.91
CA LYS A 85 -9.17 7.49 4.65
C LYS A 85 -10.63 7.18 4.27
N ARG A 86 -11.20 6.04 4.72
CA ARG A 86 -12.59 5.66 4.43
C ARG A 86 -13.58 6.12 5.50
N ASN A 87 -13.11 6.40 6.72
CA ASN A 87 -13.92 6.93 7.83
C ASN A 87 -13.60 8.41 8.12
N ALA A 88 -12.97 9.10 7.19
CA ALA A 88 -12.75 10.53 7.34
C ALA A 88 -14.10 11.25 7.28
N GLU A 89 -14.27 12.27 8.11
CA GLU A 89 -15.39 13.20 7.94
C GLU A 89 -15.23 13.88 6.58
N VAL A 90 -16.23 13.72 5.71
CA VAL A 90 -16.22 14.29 4.37
C VAL A 90 -17.09 15.55 4.38
N ILE A 91 -16.51 16.64 3.91
CA ILE A 91 -17.20 17.91 3.72
C ILE A 91 -17.35 18.15 2.22
N SER A 92 -18.51 18.67 1.80
CA SER A 92 -18.71 19.04 0.39
C SER A 92 -17.74 20.14 -0.02
N ILE A 93 -17.10 20.00 -1.18
CA ILE A 93 -16.22 21.03 -1.75
C ILE A 93 -16.97 22.32 -2.12
N HIS A 94 -18.30 22.27 -2.23
CA HIS A 94 -19.15 23.42 -2.51
C HIS A 94 -19.66 24.11 -1.25
N VAL A 95 -19.19 23.71 -0.05
CA VAL A 95 -19.60 24.38 1.19
C VAL A 95 -18.87 25.71 1.34
N SER A 96 -19.57 26.74 1.80
CA SER A 96 -18.97 27.99 2.27
C SER A 96 -18.73 27.90 3.78
N LEU A 97 -17.54 28.25 4.26
CA LEU A 97 -17.17 28.16 5.68
C LEU A 97 -17.77 29.27 6.57
N TYR A 98 -18.27 30.34 5.95
CA TYR A 98 -18.91 31.47 6.61
C TYR A 98 -19.93 32.13 5.67
N ASP A 99 -20.84 32.92 6.25
CA ASP A 99 -21.91 33.59 5.50
C ASP A 99 -21.34 34.58 4.48
N GLY A 100 -21.76 34.45 3.22
CA GLY A 100 -21.20 35.20 2.08
C GLY A 100 -19.79 34.79 1.64
N GLY A 101 -19.22 33.72 2.20
CA GLY A 101 -17.90 33.20 1.81
C GLY A 101 -17.89 32.42 0.51
N LEU A 102 -16.73 32.38 -0.15
CA LEU A 102 -16.48 31.54 -1.32
C LEU A 102 -16.59 30.04 -0.96
N PRO A 103 -17.02 29.18 -1.90
CA PRO A 103 -17.02 27.74 -1.69
C PRO A 103 -15.60 27.23 -1.47
N LEU A 104 -15.47 26.09 -0.78
CA LEU A 104 -14.17 25.50 -0.45
C LEU A 104 -13.30 25.30 -1.70
N GLU A 105 -13.89 24.86 -2.82
CA GLU A 105 -13.20 24.67 -4.10
C GLU A 105 -12.42 25.90 -4.59
N ASP A 106 -12.92 27.12 -4.35
CA ASP A 106 -12.27 28.38 -4.75
C ASP A 106 -11.21 28.85 -3.74
N THR A 107 -11.21 28.29 -2.54
CA THR A 107 -10.25 28.63 -1.47
C THR A 107 -9.11 27.62 -1.33
N LEU A 108 -9.27 26.41 -1.89
CA LEU A 108 -8.23 25.40 -1.89
C LEU A 108 -7.11 25.81 -2.85
N ALA A 109 -5.88 25.88 -2.35
CA ALA A 109 -4.72 26.11 -3.19
C ALA A 109 -4.58 24.95 -4.19
N VAL A 110 -4.70 25.25 -5.48
CA VAL A 110 -4.35 24.31 -6.54
C VAL A 110 -2.83 24.29 -6.63
N PRO A 111 -2.18 23.12 -6.51
CA PRO A 111 -0.74 23.05 -6.71
C PRO A 111 -0.41 23.45 -8.15
N ASP A 112 0.28 24.58 -8.32
CA ASP A 112 0.78 25.00 -9.61
C ASP A 112 2.03 24.19 -9.93
N SER A 113 1.88 23.20 -10.80
CA SER A 113 2.98 22.32 -11.22
C SER A 113 4.23 23.07 -11.72
N LEU A 114 4.08 24.27 -12.30
CA LEU A 114 5.22 25.09 -12.72
C LEU A 114 5.93 25.74 -11.53
N LEU A 115 5.14 26.21 -10.55
CA LEU A 115 5.67 26.77 -9.32
C LEU A 115 6.39 25.70 -8.49
N GLU A 116 5.80 24.51 -8.34
CA GLU A 116 6.43 23.37 -7.64
C GLU A 116 7.78 22.97 -8.28
N GLN A 117 7.83 22.94 -9.62
CA GLN A 117 9.08 22.68 -10.35
C GLN A 117 10.12 23.77 -10.07
N PHE A 118 9.71 25.03 -10.10
CA PHE A 118 10.60 26.15 -9.83
C PHE A 118 11.13 26.14 -8.38
N GLU A 119 10.26 25.87 -7.39
CA GLU A 119 10.64 25.72 -5.98
C GLU A 119 11.64 24.58 -5.79
N MET A 120 11.40 23.44 -6.43
CA MET A 120 12.31 22.30 -6.39
C MET A 120 13.69 22.64 -7.01
N ASP A 121 13.71 23.32 -8.15
CA ASP A 121 14.95 23.74 -8.81
C ASP A 121 15.73 24.74 -7.96
N LEU A 122 15.05 25.67 -7.29
CA LEU A 122 15.65 26.63 -6.37
C LEU A 122 16.24 25.94 -5.14
N LEU A 123 15.51 25.00 -4.53
CA LEU A 123 15.99 24.19 -3.42
C LEU A 123 17.23 23.36 -3.80
N LEU A 124 17.24 22.76 -4.99
CA LEU A 124 18.41 22.04 -5.50
C LEU A 124 19.60 22.97 -5.75
N HIS A 125 19.35 24.20 -6.22
CA HIS A 125 20.39 25.21 -6.40
C HIS A 125 21.01 25.64 -5.06
N ASP A 126 20.21 25.86 -4.03
CA ASP A 126 20.71 26.24 -2.71
C ASP A 126 21.41 25.07 -2.01
N LEU A 127 20.88 23.85 -2.14
CA LEU A 127 21.55 22.63 -1.66
C LEU A 127 22.93 22.46 -2.30
N ALA A 128 23.07 22.77 -3.60
CA ALA A 128 24.35 22.69 -4.31
C ALA A 128 25.46 23.55 -3.69
N LYS A 129 25.12 24.57 -2.88
CA LYS A 129 26.09 25.40 -2.14
C LYS A 129 26.63 24.72 -0.88
N ARG A 130 25.89 23.74 -0.33
CA ARG A 130 26.22 23.06 0.95
C ARG A 130 26.72 21.64 0.79
N VAL A 131 26.42 20.99 -0.33
CA VAL A 131 26.80 19.59 -0.58
C VAL A 131 27.82 19.47 -1.71
N SER A 132 28.58 18.38 -1.71
CA SER A 132 29.50 18.04 -2.80
C SER A 132 28.74 17.72 -4.10
N ARG A 133 29.42 17.88 -5.25
CA ARG A 133 28.86 17.50 -6.56
C ARG A 133 28.39 16.04 -6.59
N GLN A 134 29.14 15.14 -5.95
CA GLN A 134 28.78 13.72 -5.90
C GLN A 134 27.49 13.45 -5.11
N GLN A 135 27.29 14.16 -4.00
CA GLN A 135 26.04 14.10 -3.22
C GLN A 135 24.89 14.70 -4.03
N LEU A 136 25.08 15.87 -4.66
CA LEU A 136 24.05 16.51 -5.48
C LEU A 136 23.64 15.64 -6.68
N ASP A 137 24.60 15.00 -7.35
CA ASP A 137 24.33 14.08 -8.46
C ASP A 137 23.55 12.85 -7.98
N ALA A 138 23.85 12.34 -6.78
CA ALA A 138 23.08 11.25 -6.16
C ALA A 138 21.63 11.70 -5.87
N VAL A 139 21.43 12.90 -5.33
CA VAL A 139 20.11 13.49 -5.06
C VAL A 139 19.32 13.67 -6.36
N ARG A 140 19.94 14.22 -7.42
CA ARG A 140 19.29 14.39 -8.74
C ARG A 140 18.88 13.06 -9.38
N MET A 141 19.73 12.03 -9.28
CA MET A 141 19.35 10.70 -9.74
C MET A 141 18.21 10.13 -8.89
N LYS A 142 18.24 10.36 -7.57
CA LYS A 142 17.18 9.90 -6.68
C LYS A 142 15.84 10.57 -6.97
N SER A 143 15.82 11.89 -7.21
CA SER A 143 14.60 12.64 -7.59
C SER A 143 14.05 12.23 -8.96
N SER A 144 14.94 11.83 -9.88
CA SER A 144 14.56 11.26 -11.19
C SER A 144 14.08 9.81 -11.13
N GLY A 145 13.96 9.20 -9.93
CA GLY A 145 13.40 7.86 -9.72
C GLY A 145 14.41 6.71 -9.73
N TYR A 146 15.72 6.97 -9.78
CA TYR A 146 16.71 5.89 -9.77
C TYR A 146 16.78 5.16 -8.42
N GLY A 147 16.93 3.83 -8.48
CA GLY A 147 17.18 3.01 -7.30
C GLY A 147 18.59 3.24 -6.75
N VAL A 148 18.77 3.05 -5.44
CA VAL A 148 20.09 3.22 -4.78
C VAL A 148 21.16 2.30 -5.40
N ARG A 149 20.76 1.10 -5.86
CA ARG A 149 21.64 0.17 -6.58
C ARG A 149 22.07 0.71 -7.94
N ASP A 150 21.16 1.34 -8.68
CA ASP A 150 21.45 1.90 -10.00
C ASP A 150 22.37 3.12 -9.90
N ILE A 151 22.16 3.95 -8.86
CA ILE A 151 23.02 5.08 -8.54
C ILE A 151 24.44 4.60 -8.20
N ALA A 152 24.56 3.56 -7.37
CA ALA A 152 25.85 2.97 -7.01
C ALA A 152 26.60 2.47 -8.25
N HIS A 153 25.89 1.80 -9.16
CA HIS A 153 26.48 1.32 -10.41
C HIS A 153 26.94 2.48 -11.31
N ARG A 154 26.12 3.53 -11.48
CA ARG A 154 26.47 4.71 -12.29
C ARG A 154 27.63 5.52 -11.72
N GLN A 155 27.67 5.69 -10.40
CA GLN A 155 28.76 6.40 -9.72
C GLN A 155 30.00 5.54 -9.49
N ARG A 156 29.96 4.25 -9.82
CA ARG A 156 31.02 3.26 -9.54
C ARG A 156 31.38 3.20 -8.05
N THR A 157 30.37 3.26 -7.19
CA THR A 157 30.50 3.23 -5.73
C THR A 157 29.70 2.06 -5.14
N THR A 158 29.79 1.88 -3.82
CA THR A 158 29.02 0.85 -3.12
C THR A 158 27.64 1.39 -2.72
N VAL A 159 26.66 0.49 -2.60
CA VAL A 159 25.31 0.84 -2.12
C VAL A 159 25.36 1.50 -0.74
N LYS A 160 26.26 1.06 0.13
CA LYS A 160 26.48 1.67 1.44
C LYS A 160 26.91 3.13 1.30
N ARG A 161 27.90 3.42 0.44
CA ARG A 161 28.38 4.78 0.23
C ARG A 161 27.29 5.69 -0.35
N VAL A 162 26.46 5.20 -1.27
CA VAL A 162 25.34 6.00 -1.80
C VAL A 162 24.32 6.34 -0.71
N ARG A 163 24.04 5.42 0.23
CA ARG A 163 23.15 5.73 1.36
C ARG A 163 23.75 6.83 2.25
N GLU A 164 25.03 6.72 2.61
CA GLU A 164 25.74 7.75 3.38
C GLU A 164 25.68 9.12 2.67
N LEU A 165 25.96 9.16 1.36
CA LEU A 165 25.89 10.40 0.57
C LEU A 165 24.49 11.03 0.58
N LEU A 166 23.43 10.21 0.50
CA LEU A 166 22.05 10.68 0.54
C LEU A 166 21.63 11.12 1.95
N GLU A 167 22.09 10.44 3.00
CA GLU A 167 21.85 10.83 4.40
C GLU A 167 22.54 12.16 4.74
N GLU A 168 23.81 12.33 4.35
CA GLU A 168 24.56 13.57 4.51
C GLU A 168 23.86 14.73 3.77
N ALA A 169 23.42 14.51 2.52
CA ALA A 169 22.68 15.52 1.76
C ALA A 169 21.30 15.83 2.36
N HIS A 170 20.63 14.83 2.93
CA HIS A 170 19.34 15.01 3.61
C HIS A 170 19.49 15.86 4.88
N SER A 171 20.54 15.64 5.67
CA SER A 171 20.84 16.49 6.84
C SER A 171 21.07 17.95 6.44
N ALA A 172 21.84 18.20 5.38
CA ALA A 172 22.07 19.55 4.87
C ALA A 172 20.78 20.21 4.31
N LEU A 173 19.88 19.42 3.72
CA LEU A 173 18.58 19.89 3.25
C LEU A 173 17.66 20.24 4.42
N LEU A 174 17.65 19.45 5.50
CA LEU A 174 16.88 19.78 6.70
C LEU A 174 17.35 21.11 7.30
N GLU A 175 18.66 21.33 7.42
CA GLU A 175 19.20 22.61 7.89
C GLU A 175 18.72 23.79 7.02
N LEU A 176 18.70 23.64 5.69
CA LEU A 176 18.17 24.66 4.78
C LEU A 176 16.67 24.94 4.97
N CYS A 177 15.88 23.95 5.35
CA CYS A 177 14.44 24.11 5.55
C CYS A 177 14.07 24.66 6.94
N TYR A 178 14.98 24.64 7.90
CA TYR A 178 14.76 25.12 9.28
C TYR A 178 15.54 26.40 9.63
N GLU A 179 16.27 26.97 8.67
CA GLU A 179 16.78 28.36 8.73
C GLU A 179 15.68 29.38 8.42
#